data_AF-A0A2E8HIX3-F1
#
_entry.id   AF-A0A2E8HIX3-F1
#
_cell.length_a   1.000
_cell.length_b   1.000
_cell.length_c   1.000
_cell.angle_alpha   90.00
_cell.angle_beta   90.00
_cell.angle_gamma   90.00
#
_symmetry.space_group_name_H-M   'P 1'
#
loop_
_entity.id
_entity.type
_entity.pdbx_description
1 polymer ?
#
loop_
_entity_poly.entity_id
_entity_poly.type
_entity_poly.pdbx_seq_one_letter_code
_entity_poly.pdbx_strand_id
1 'polypeptide(L)'
;MAGKIAARTQHPGAEWELWKDGKSDTPIFLQLRSRERAAKRLAAVAGEALVLDFIEANAGLFRLRDPRSELVPTETQIDASGDEHVRFEHHYKGVPIWGSQLVGHLDHTGLYALNGRYNPTPDYITRIEPTTTSGEAIQSALTDLAQHQRIESLGRVARQLLGYDGPRADLYLWNPQPGTRVRLVWQVEIRS
;
A
#
# COMPACT_ATOMS: atom_id res chain seq x y z
N MET A 1 14.42 -1.72 15.53
CA MET A 1 15.37 -2.77 15.97
C MET A 1 15.30 -3.91 14.97
N ALA A 2 16.43 -4.46 14.54
CA ALA A 2 16.45 -5.66 13.69
C ALA A 2 16.13 -6.89 14.56
N GLY A 3 15.20 -7.72 14.13
CA GLY A 3 14.80 -8.94 14.84
C GLY A 3 15.02 -10.15 13.96
N LYS A 4 15.54 -11.25 14.53
CA LYS A 4 15.66 -12.53 13.84
C LYS A 4 14.33 -13.27 13.96
N ILE A 5 13.71 -13.65 12.83
CA ILE A 5 12.48 -14.47 12.84
C ILE A 5 12.74 -15.78 12.10
N ALA A 6 12.46 -16.88 12.79
CA ALA A 6 12.28 -18.19 12.17
C ALA A 6 10.81 -18.33 11.75
N ALA A 7 10.47 -17.83 10.55
CA ALA A 7 9.16 -18.10 9.97
C ALA A 7 9.18 -19.52 9.39
N ARG A 8 8.20 -20.37 9.75
CA ARG A 8 7.98 -21.64 9.06
C ARG A 8 7.47 -21.31 7.66
N THR A 9 8.39 -21.24 6.71
CA THR A 9 8.08 -20.99 5.30
C THR A 9 7.94 -22.30 4.53
N GLN A 10 7.41 -22.21 3.31
CA GLN A 10 7.38 -23.31 2.34
C GLN A 10 8.78 -23.86 1.99
N HIS A 11 9.86 -23.25 2.52
CA HIS A 11 11.22 -23.78 2.56
C HIS A 11 11.62 -24.11 4.01
N PRO A 12 11.54 -25.37 4.44
CA PRO A 12 12.02 -25.78 5.77
C PRO A 12 13.50 -25.38 5.94
N GLY A 13 13.78 -24.38 6.78
CA GLY A 13 15.13 -23.90 7.09
C GLY A 13 15.51 -22.51 6.56
N ALA A 14 14.62 -21.79 5.86
CA ALA A 14 14.90 -20.44 5.43
C ALA A 14 14.83 -19.42 6.59
N GLU A 15 15.96 -18.80 6.94
CA GLU A 15 16.01 -17.72 7.92
C GLU A 15 15.74 -16.36 7.24
N TRP A 16 14.78 -15.60 7.78
CA TRP A 16 14.45 -14.25 7.33
C TRP A 16 15.06 -13.21 8.27
N GLU A 17 15.64 -12.16 7.68
CA GLU A 17 15.96 -10.93 8.37
C GLU A 17 14.74 -10.00 8.34
N LEU A 18 14.39 -9.43 9.49
CA LEU A 18 13.26 -8.55 9.63
C LEU A 18 13.68 -7.20 10.22
N TRP A 19 13.21 -6.15 9.56
CA TRP A 19 13.21 -4.79 10.07
C TRP A 19 11.77 -4.34 10.23
N LYS A 20 11.45 -3.80 11.41
CA LYS A 20 10.13 -3.25 11.72
C LYS A 20 10.16 -1.74 11.89
N ASP A 21 9.03 -1.12 11.56
CA ASP A 21 8.75 0.26 11.89
C ASP A 21 8.58 0.42 13.41
N GLY A 22 9.31 1.37 14.00
CA GLY A 22 9.30 1.56 15.46
C GLY A 22 7.98 2.12 16.02
N LYS A 23 7.07 2.62 15.18
CA LYS A 23 5.79 3.22 15.61
C LYS A 23 4.62 2.28 15.42
N SER A 24 4.54 1.66 14.24
CA SER A 24 3.43 0.77 13.86
C SER A 24 3.69 -0.71 14.16
N ASP A 25 4.93 -1.09 14.55
CA ASP A 25 5.35 -2.50 14.74
C ASP A 25 5.04 -3.41 13.54
N THR A 26 4.92 -2.81 12.36
CA THR A 26 4.76 -3.51 11.08
C THR A 26 6.14 -3.71 10.44
N PRO A 27 6.34 -4.81 9.72
CA PRO A 27 7.52 -4.97 8.88
C PRO A 27 7.71 -3.83 7.86
N ILE A 28 8.93 -3.30 7.77
CA ILE A 28 9.35 -2.36 6.71
C ILE A 28 10.24 -3.02 5.66
N PHE A 29 10.95 -4.08 6.06
CA PHE A 29 11.77 -4.88 5.19
C PHE A 29 11.84 -6.30 5.73
N LEU A 30 11.72 -7.28 4.85
CA LEU A 30 12.06 -8.68 5.09
C LEU A 30 12.95 -9.17 3.95
N GLN A 31 13.98 -9.95 4.27
CA GLN A 31 14.84 -10.55 3.26
C GLN A 31 15.31 -11.94 3.68
N LEU A 32 15.38 -12.88 2.72
CA LEU A 32 16.03 -14.16 2.91
C LEU A 32 17.53 -13.99 3.13
N ARG A 33 18.07 -14.64 4.17
CA ARG A 33 19.51 -14.63 4.47
C ARG A 33 20.36 -15.33 3.41
N SER A 34 19.85 -16.42 2.84
CA SER A 34 20.51 -17.15 1.77
C SER A 34 19.47 -17.62 0.76
N ARG A 35 19.83 -17.48 -0.51
CA ARG A 35 19.03 -17.93 -1.66
C ARG A 35 19.52 -19.27 -2.22
N GLU A 36 20.60 -19.84 -1.67
CA GLU A 36 21.39 -20.92 -2.29
C GLU A 36 20.73 -22.32 -2.24
N ARG A 37 19.58 -22.48 -1.58
CA ARG A 37 18.91 -23.79 -1.38
C ARG A 37 17.41 -23.78 -1.68
N ALA A 38 16.91 -22.85 -2.46
CA ALA A 38 15.50 -22.83 -2.86
C ALA A 38 15.29 -23.59 -4.17
N ALA A 39 14.28 -24.47 -4.22
CA ALA A 39 13.86 -25.10 -5.46
C ALA A 39 13.30 -24.04 -6.42
N LYS A 40 13.44 -24.26 -7.73
CA LYS A 40 12.87 -23.38 -8.74
C LYS A 40 11.35 -23.30 -8.58
N ARG A 41 10.77 -22.10 -8.59
CA ARG A 41 9.31 -21.92 -8.57
C ARG A 41 8.70 -22.45 -9.86
N LEU A 42 7.51 -23.03 -9.75
CA LEU A 42 6.72 -23.41 -10.92
C LEU A 42 6.27 -22.15 -11.66
N ALA A 43 6.56 -22.08 -12.96
CA ALA A 43 6.25 -20.90 -13.79
C ALA A 43 4.74 -20.58 -13.86
N ALA A 44 3.87 -21.54 -13.52
CA ALA A 44 2.42 -21.35 -13.54
C ALA A 44 1.87 -20.58 -12.32
N VAL A 45 2.68 -20.33 -11.29
CA VAL A 45 2.22 -19.60 -10.09
C VAL A 45 2.52 -18.11 -10.24
N ALA A 46 1.47 -17.29 -10.25
CA ALA A 46 1.59 -15.83 -10.32
C ALA A 46 2.36 -15.28 -9.10
N GLY A 47 3.27 -14.32 -9.31
CA GLY A 47 4.07 -13.73 -8.24
C GLY A 47 3.20 -13.06 -7.17
N GLU A 48 2.09 -12.44 -7.58
CA GLU A 48 1.10 -11.86 -6.68
C GLU A 48 0.57 -12.88 -5.67
N ALA A 49 0.16 -14.06 -6.14
CA ALA A 49 -0.38 -15.11 -5.28
C ALA A 49 0.67 -15.57 -4.25
N LEU A 50 1.93 -15.72 -4.65
CA LEU A 50 3.03 -16.10 -3.73
C LEU A 50 3.24 -15.06 -2.62
N VAL A 51 3.16 -13.76 -2.97
CA VAL A 51 3.28 -12.68 -1.99
C VAL A 51 2.10 -12.71 -1.02
N LEU A 52 0.88 -12.80 -1.52
CA LEU A 52 -0.33 -12.84 -0.69
C LEU A 52 -0.36 -14.09 0.21
N ASP A 53 0.00 -15.26 -0.31
CA ASP A 53 0.09 -16.51 0.46
C ASP A 53 1.10 -16.37 1.62
N PHE A 54 2.26 -15.76 1.35
CA PHE A 54 3.27 -15.53 2.38
C PHE A 54 2.76 -14.56 3.46
N ILE A 55 2.13 -13.45 3.07
CA ILE A 55 1.62 -12.46 4.01
C ILE A 55 0.46 -13.05 4.82
N GLU A 56 -0.45 -13.80 4.20
CA GLU A 56 -1.57 -14.48 4.86
C GLU A 56 -1.10 -15.51 5.88
N ALA A 57 -0.15 -16.37 5.52
CA ALA A 57 0.45 -17.32 6.45
C ALA A 57 1.15 -16.64 7.65
N ASN A 58 1.53 -15.37 7.51
CA ASN A 58 2.20 -14.57 8.53
C ASN A 58 1.37 -13.35 8.96
N ALA A 59 0.04 -13.38 8.81
CA ALA A 59 -0.82 -12.19 8.95
C ALA A 59 -0.63 -11.45 10.28
N GLY A 60 -0.41 -12.18 11.38
CA GLY A 60 -0.10 -11.60 12.69
C GLY A 60 1.21 -10.79 12.73
N LEU A 61 2.24 -11.20 11.98
CA LEU A 61 3.49 -10.43 11.84
C LEU A 61 3.25 -9.12 11.09
N PHE A 62 2.45 -9.17 10.02
CA PHE A 62 2.08 -8.00 9.22
C PHE A 62 1.00 -7.14 9.91
N ARG A 63 0.37 -7.63 10.98
CA ARG A 63 -0.75 -6.97 11.65
C ARG A 63 -1.91 -6.65 10.70
N LEU A 64 -2.14 -7.55 9.74
CA LEU A 64 -3.24 -7.53 8.80
C LEU A 64 -4.25 -8.61 9.21
N ARG A 65 -5.56 -8.34 9.15
CA ARG A 65 -6.60 -9.31 9.55
C ARG A 65 -7.10 -10.13 8.38
N ASP A 66 -7.22 -9.51 7.21
CA ASP A 66 -7.58 -10.17 5.96
C ASP A 66 -6.69 -9.62 4.82
N PRO A 67 -5.43 -10.11 4.72
CA PRO A 67 -4.47 -9.62 3.73
C PRO A 67 -4.97 -9.66 2.28
N ARG A 68 -5.81 -10.62 1.92
CA ARG A 68 -6.32 -10.74 0.54
C ARG A 68 -7.36 -9.66 0.21
N SER A 69 -8.15 -9.25 1.19
CA SER A 69 -9.07 -8.11 1.01
C SER A 69 -8.38 -6.75 1.19
N GLU A 70 -7.28 -6.72 1.94
CA GLU A 70 -6.58 -5.50 2.32
C GLU A 70 -5.45 -5.14 1.34
N LEU A 71 -4.85 -6.10 0.63
CA LEU A 71 -3.75 -5.83 -0.30
C LEU A 71 -4.21 -5.99 -1.75
N VAL A 72 -4.30 -4.87 -2.46
CA VAL A 72 -4.72 -4.82 -3.87
C VAL A 72 -3.48 -4.67 -4.75
N PRO A 73 -3.20 -5.61 -5.67
CA PRO A 73 -2.09 -5.48 -6.62
C PRO A 73 -2.33 -4.29 -7.55
N THR A 74 -1.32 -3.44 -7.73
CA THR A 74 -1.41 -2.28 -8.62
C THR A 74 -0.42 -2.31 -9.76
N GLU A 75 0.68 -3.06 -9.61
CA GLU A 75 1.73 -3.09 -10.61
C GLU A 75 2.55 -4.39 -10.49
N THR A 76 2.91 -4.97 -11.63
CA THR A 76 3.92 -6.02 -11.71
C THR A 76 4.97 -5.62 -12.73
N GLN A 77 6.22 -5.50 -12.29
CA GLN A 77 7.37 -5.19 -13.15
C GLN A 77 8.34 -6.37 -13.17
N ILE A 78 8.92 -6.65 -14.33
CA ILE A 78 10.01 -7.62 -14.47
C ILE A 78 11.26 -6.84 -14.84
N ASP A 79 12.34 -7.04 -14.09
CA ASP A 79 13.62 -6.36 -14.35
C ASP A 79 14.47 -7.08 -15.40
N ALA A 80 15.63 -6.50 -15.73
CA ALA A 80 16.54 -7.06 -16.74
C ALA A 80 17.15 -8.42 -16.35
N SER A 81 17.16 -8.76 -15.05
CA SER A 81 17.63 -10.05 -14.53
C SER A 81 16.54 -11.12 -14.56
N GLY A 82 15.29 -10.72 -14.83
CA GLY A 82 14.11 -11.58 -14.79
C GLY A 82 13.46 -11.66 -13.41
N ASP A 83 13.86 -10.79 -12.47
CA ASP A 83 13.23 -10.71 -11.15
C ASP A 83 11.93 -9.89 -11.24
N GLU A 84 10.90 -10.40 -10.56
CA GLU A 84 9.54 -9.87 -10.57
C GLU A 84 9.28 -9.03 -9.31
N HIS A 85 8.70 -7.86 -9.52
CA HIS A 85 8.37 -6.88 -8.49
C HIS A 85 6.86 -6.64 -8.51
N VAL A 86 6.16 -7.11 -7.48
CA VAL A 86 4.70 -6.96 -7.36
C VAL A 86 4.38 -5.90 -6.31
N ARG A 87 3.79 -4.78 -6.72
CA ARG A 87 3.36 -3.69 -5.85
C ARG A 87 1.90 -3.89 -5.45
N PHE A 88 1.64 -3.64 -4.17
CA PHE A 88 0.31 -3.66 -3.57
C PHE A 88 0.01 -2.32 -2.93
N GLU A 89 -1.21 -1.82 -3.15
CA GLU A 89 -1.82 -0.79 -2.33
C GLU A 89 -2.59 -1.41 -1.18
N HIS A 90 -2.53 -0.75 -0.02
CA HIS A 90 -3.25 -1.20 1.16
C HIS A 90 -4.62 -0.52 1.22
N HIS A 91 -5.67 -1.32 1.25
CA HIS A 91 -7.06 -0.92 1.37
C HIS A 91 -7.64 -1.44 2.68
N TYR A 92 -8.68 -0.78 3.17
CA TYR A 92 -9.53 -1.32 4.22
C TYR A 92 -10.99 -1.04 3.89
N LYS A 93 -11.79 -2.11 3.83
CA LYS A 93 -13.21 -2.05 3.39
C LYS A 93 -13.38 -1.34 2.04
N GLY A 94 -12.48 -1.63 1.10
CA GLY A 94 -12.47 -1.05 -0.24
C GLY A 94 -11.86 0.36 -0.35
N VAL A 95 -11.60 1.06 0.76
CA VAL A 95 -11.02 2.40 0.74
C VAL A 95 -9.48 2.33 0.82
N PRO A 96 -8.75 2.98 -0.09
CA PRO A 96 -7.29 3.02 -0.04
C PRO A 96 -6.80 3.76 1.21
N ILE A 97 -5.74 3.24 1.82
CA ILE A 97 -4.99 3.93 2.88
C ILE A 97 -3.85 4.71 2.21
N TRP A 98 -3.94 6.03 2.27
CA TRP A 98 -3.02 6.93 1.57
C TRP A 98 -1.57 6.70 1.99
N GLY A 99 -0.68 6.55 1.01
CA GLY A 99 0.75 6.34 1.22
C GLY A 99 1.12 4.97 1.81
N SER A 100 0.18 4.03 1.84
CA SER A 100 0.36 2.69 2.41
C SER A 100 0.55 1.65 1.29
N GLN A 101 1.78 1.15 1.14
CA GLN A 101 2.15 0.23 0.05
C GLN A 101 3.12 -0.87 0.53
N LEU A 102 3.05 -2.02 -0.15
CA LEU A 102 3.98 -3.13 -0.02
C LEU A 102 4.48 -3.55 -1.41
N VAL A 103 5.72 -4.02 -1.50
CA VAL A 103 6.30 -4.58 -2.71
C VAL A 103 6.93 -5.94 -2.37
N GLY A 104 6.52 -6.97 -3.10
CA GLY A 104 7.13 -8.29 -3.08
C GLY A 104 8.16 -8.42 -4.19
N HIS A 105 9.34 -8.93 -3.83
CA HIS A 105 10.42 -9.20 -4.76
C HIS A 105 10.58 -10.71 -4.94
N LEU A 106 10.42 -11.18 -6.16
CA LEU A 106 10.48 -12.59 -6.51
C LEU A 106 11.55 -12.85 -7.56
N ASP A 107 12.22 -13.97 -7.45
CA ASP A 107 13.15 -14.47 -8.47
C ASP A 107 12.65 -15.84 -9.00
N HIS A 108 13.51 -16.54 -9.73
CA HIS A 108 13.21 -17.87 -10.25
C HIS A 108 12.97 -18.94 -9.16
N THR A 109 13.27 -18.67 -7.89
CA THR A 109 13.06 -19.57 -6.75
C THR A 109 11.82 -19.22 -5.93
N GLY A 110 11.33 -17.99 -6.00
CA GLY A 110 10.15 -17.54 -5.24
C GLY A 110 10.33 -16.16 -4.64
N LEU A 111 9.50 -15.86 -3.64
CA LEU A 111 9.59 -14.63 -2.85
C LEU A 111 10.87 -14.62 -2.01
N TYR A 112 11.74 -13.64 -2.24
CA TYR A 112 13.01 -13.51 -1.49
C TYR A 112 13.09 -12.25 -0.63
N ALA A 113 12.26 -11.24 -0.91
CA ALA A 113 12.19 -10.02 -0.10
C ALA A 113 10.80 -9.37 -0.16
N LEU A 114 10.48 -8.62 0.90
CA LEU A 114 9.33 -7.73 0.98
C LEU A 114 9.80 -6.39 1.53
N ASN A 115 9.35 -5.28 0.97
CA ASN A 115 9.53 -3.97 1.56
C ASN A 115 8.23 -3.18 1.51
N GLY A 116 8.06 -2.23 2.42
CA GLY A 116 6.85 -1.43 2.40
C GLY A 116 6.74 -0.51 3.60
N ARG A 117 5.79 0.41 3.50
CA ARG A 117 5.29 1.17 4.65
C ARG A 117 3.80 1.12 4.58
N TYR A 118 3.19 0.58 5.63
CA TYR A 118 1.76 0.41 5.70
C TYR A 118 1.26 0.50 7.13
N ASN A 119 -0.05 0.45 7.29
CA ASN A 119 -0.70 0.54 8.60
C ASN A 119 -1.18 -0.85 9.02
N PRO A 120 -1.25 -1.16 10.33
CA PRO A 120 -2.04 -2.28 10.81
C PRO A 120 -3.51 -2.13 10.38
N THR A 121 -4.25 -3.25 10.27
CA THR A 121 -5.68 -3.20 9.98
C THR A 121 -6.41 -2.28 10.97
N PRO A 122 -7.12 -1.24 10.51
CA PRO A 122 -7.82 -0.30 11.40
C PRO A 122 -9.20 -0.82 11.83
N ASP A 123 -9.26 -1.86 12.70
CA ASP A 123 -10.52 -2.41 13.27
C ASP A 123 -11.45 -1.39 13.87
N TYR A 124 -10.87 -0.38 14.52
CA TYR A 124 -11.63 0.68 15.16
C TYR A 124 -12.50 1.48 14.17
N ILE A 125 -12.27 1.36 12.86
CA ILE A 125 -13.16 1.89 11.82
C ILE A 125 -14.21 0.82 11.47
N THR A 126 -15.38 0.94 12.11
CA THR A 126 -16.48 -0.01 11.93
C THR A 126 -17.27 0.22 10.65
N ARG A 127 -17.29 1.45 10.10
CA ARG A 127 -17.98 1.80 8.85
C ARG A 127 -17.22 2.85 8.05
N ILE A 128 -17.40 2.83 6.73
CA ILE A 128 -16.92 3.86 5.80
C ILE A 128 -18.12 4.77 5.50
N GLU A 129 -18.34 5.75 6.36
CA GLU A 129 -19.45 6.72 6.24
C GLU A 129 -18.87 8.13 6.44
N PRO A 130 -18.54 8.86 5.35
CA PRO A 130 -18.05 10.23 5.48
C PRO A 130 -19.18 11.13 5.99
N THR A 131 -18.85 12.02 6.94
CA THR A 131 -19.82 12.97 7.51
C THR A 131 -20.09 14.17 6.60
N THR A 132 -19.29 14.35 5.56
CA THR A 132 -19.45 15.38 4.53
C THR A 132 -19.46 14.73 3.15
N THR A 133 -20.16 15.34 2.21
CA THR A 133 -20.18 14.96 0.81
C THR A 133 -18.87 15.36 0.11
N SER A 134 -18.62 14.75 -1.06
CA SER A 134 -17.49 15.13 -1.93
C SER A 134 -17.57 16.60 -2.36
N GLY A 135 -18.77 17.11 -2.65
CA GLY A 135 -19.00 18.51 -3.01
C GLY A 135 -18.68 19.50 -1.88
N GLU A 136 -19.08 19.18 -0.66
CA GLU A 136 -18.74 19.98 0.53
C GLU A 136 -17.22 19.97 0.79
N ALA A 137 -16.57 18.83 0.62
CA ALA A 137 -15.11 18.72 0.75
C ALA A 137 -14.37 19.57 -0.29
N ILE A 138 -14.81 19.52 -1.56
CA ILE A 138 -14.28 20.37 -2.63
C ILE A 138 -14.46 21.85 -2.31
N GLN A 139 -15.67 22.25 -1.88
CA GLN A 139 -15.95 23.65 -1.55
C GLN A 139 -15.11 24.14 -0.35
N SER A 140 -14.93 23.30 0.66
CA SER A 140 -14.08 23.60 1.81
C SER A 140 -12.63 23.80 1.37
N ALA A 141 -12.10 22.91 0.52
CA ALA A 141 -10.73 22.99 0.02
C ALA A 141 -10.51 24.22 -0.87
N LEU A 142 -11.45 24.55 -1.76
CA LEU A 142 -11.36 25.76 -2.60
C LEU A 142 -11.40 27.04 -1.77
N THR A 143 -12.26 27.09 -0.74
CA THR A 143 -12.37 28.25 0.16
C THR A 143 -11.07 28.49 0.91
N ASP A 144 -10.47 27.44 1.47
CA ASP A 144 -9.18 27.53 2.16
C ASP A 144 -8.04 27.91 1.21
N LEU A 145 -7.97 27.28 0.03
CA LEU A 145 -6.93 27.54 -0.95
C LEU A 145 -6.97 28.99 -1.48
N ALA A 146 -8.17 29.57 -1.66
CA ALA A 146 -8.35 30.95 -2.09
C ALA A 146 -7.82 31.99 -1.09
N GLN A 147 -7.64 31.61 0.19
CA GLN A 147 -7.00 32.47 1.19
C GLN A 147 -5.48 32.55 1.02
N HIS A 148 -4.89 31.56 0.34
CA HIS A 148 -3.44 31.39 0.23
C HIS A 148 -2.92 31.67 -1.18
N GLN A 149 -3.75 31.51 -2.21
CA GLN A 149 -3.39 31.75 -3.60
C GLN A 149 -4.59 32.09 -4.49
N ARG A 150 -4.30 32.67 -5.66
CA ARG A 150 -5.33 32.93 -6.67
C ARG A 150 -5.65 31.65 -7.43
N ILE A 151 -6.91 31.23 -7.38
CA ILE A 151 -7.41 30.07 -8.11
C ILE A 151 -7.96 30.56 -9.46
N GLU A 152 -7.27 30.24 -10.56
CA GLU A 152 -7.77 30.50 -11.91
C GLU A 152 -8.58 29.33 -12.44
N SER A 153 -9.62 29.64 -13.23
CA SER A 153 -10.34 28.62 -13.96
C SER A 153 -9.56 28.25 -15.22
N LEU A 154 -9.22 26.96 -15.37
CA LEU A 154 -8.63 26.47 -16.59
C LEU A 154 -9.61 26.61 -17.78
N GLY A 155 -9.17 27.31 -18.82
CA GLY A 155 -9.90 27.40 -20.08
C GLY A 155 -10.12 26.02 -20.71
N ARG A 156 -11.08 25.92 -21.66
CA ARG A 156 -11.45 24.64 -22.30
C ARG A 156 -10.23 23.88 -22.85
N VAL A 157 -9.32 24.58 -23.53
CA VAL A 157 -8.13 23.98 -24.14
C VAL A 157 -7.20 23.38 -23.07
N ALA A 158 -6.94 24.11 -21.99
CA ALA A 158 -6.09 23.64 -20.90
C ALA A 158 -6.70 22.42 -20.19
N ARG A 159 -8.01 22.44 -19.93
CA ARG A 159 -8.73 21.29 -19.35
C ARG A 159 -8.64 20.04 -20.22
N GLN A 160 -8.80 20.20 -21.55
CA GLN A 160 -8.69 19.08 -22.48
C GLN A 160 -7.26 18.51 -22.55
N LEU A 161 -6.24 19.38 -22.61
CA LEU A 161 -4.84 18.94 -22.62
C LEU A 161 -4.43 18.22 -21.33
N LEU A 162 -5.00 18.63 -20.19
CA LEU A 162 -4.69 18.07 -18.88
C LEU A 162 -5.58 16.90 -18.47
N GLY A 163 -6.62 16.57 -19.26
CA GLY A 163 -7.64 15.58 -18.89
C GLY A 163 -8.32 15.93 -17.56
N TYR A 164 -8.63 17.21 -17.33
CA TYR A 164 -9.10 17.72 -16.06
C TYR A 164 -10.43 18.46 -16.21
N ASP A 165 -11.52 17.83 -15.77
CA ASP A 165 -12.87 18.39 -15.89
C ASP A 165 -13.25 19.31 -14.72
N GLY A 166 -12.51 19.25 -13.62
CA GLY A 166 -12.70 20.06 -12.43
C GLY A 166 -12.18 19.37 -11.17
N PRO A 167 -12.34 20.02 -10.00
CA PRO A 167 -11.92 19.43 -8.74
C PRO A 167 -12.60 18.08 -8.49
N ARG A 168 -11.81 17.12 -8.02
CA ARG A 168 -12.29 15.79 -7.62
C ARG A 168 -11.99 15.54 -6.15
N ALA A 169 -12.85 14.76 -5.51
CA ALA A 169 -12.66 14.33 -4.14
C ALA A 169 -12.86 12.83 -4.04
N ASP A 170 -11.81 12.12 -3.63
CA ASP A 170 -11.78 10.68 -3.47
C ASP A 170 -11.62 10.33 -1.98
N LEU A 171 -12.28 9.26 -1.54
CA LEU A 171 -12.17 8.81 -0.15
C LEU A 171 -10.87 8.06 0.08
N TYR A 172 -10.18 8.44 1.15
CA TYR A 172 -9.00 7.75 1.65
C TYR A 172 -9.08 7.55 3.16
N LEU A 173 -8.34 6.59 3.65
CA LEU A 173 -7.92 6.54 5.04
C LEU A 173 -6.53 7.17 5.15
N TRP A 174 -6.36 8.10 6.08
CA TRP A 174 -5.09 8.80 6.22
C TRP A 174 -4.77 9.14 7.67
N ASN A 175 -3.48 9.17 7.98
CA ASN A 175 -2.92 9.64 9.25
C ASN A 175 -1.85 10.72 9.01
N PRO A 176 -1.83 11.81 9.78
CA PRO A 176 -0.86 12.89 9.59
C PRO A 176 0.57 12.49 9.99
N GLN A 177 0.72 11.47 10.82
CA GLN A 177 2.01 10.95 11.23
C GLN A 177 2.03 9.41 11.13
N PRO A 178 3.11 8.82 10.59
CA PRO A 178 3.24 7.36 10.54
C PRO A 178 3.04 6.71 11.91
N GLY A 179 2.29 5.60 11.93
CA GLY A 179 1.99 4.83 13.15
C GLY A 179 0.87 5.41 14.02
N THR A 180 0.29 6.55 13.67
CA THR A 180 -0.93 7.05 14.32
C THR A 180 -2.18 6.46 13.66
N ARG A 181 -3.33 6.55 14.34
CA ARG A 181 -4.60 6.04 13.80
C ARG A 181 -4.95 6.77 12.50
N VAL A 182 -5.30 6.00 11.47
CA VAL A 182 -5.88 6.53 10.25
C VAL A 182 -7.32 6.97 10.49
N ARG A 183 -7.78 7.95 9.73
CA ARG A 183 -9.15 8.46 9.74
C ARG A 183 -9.64 8.59 8.32
N LEU A 184 -10.96 8.49 8.13
CA LEU A 184 -11.60 8.72 6.85
C LEU A 184 -11.47 10.19 6.47
N VAL A 185 -10.95 10.46 5.28
CA VAL A 185 -10.73 11.79 4.73
C VAL A 185 -11.14 11.84 3.27
N TRP A 186 -11.42 13.05 2.79
CA TRP A 186 -11.45 13.37 1.38
C TRP A 186 -10.08 13.86 0.94
N GLN A 187 -9.47 13.21 -0.05
CA GLN A 187 -8.34 13.78 -0.79
C GLN A 187 -8.94 14.59 -1.94
N VAL A 188 -8.66 15.89 -1.96
CA VAL A 188 -9.18 16.80 -2.98
C VAL A 188 -8.06 17.19 -3.93
N GLU A 189 -8.23 16.92 -5.22
CA GLU A 189 -7.31 17.38 -6.26
C GLU A 189 -7.88 18.60 -6.98
N ILE A 190 -7.19 19.73 -6.84
CA ILE A 190 -7.51 21.00 -7.50
C ILE A 190 -6.37 21.33 -8.46
N ARG A 191 -6.70 21.62 -9.72
CA ARG A 191 -5.79 22.22 -10.70
C ARG A 191 -6.35 23.58 -11.07
N SER A 192 -5.54 24.61 -10.90
CA SER A 192 -5.90 26.01 -11.12
C SER A 192 -4.77 26.74 -11.80
#